data_AF-A0A416VXS6-F1
#
_entry.id   AF-A0A416VXS6-F1
#
_cell.length_a   1.000
_cell.length_b   1.000
_cell.length_c   1.000
_cell.angle_alpha   90.00
_cell.angle_beta   90.00
_cell.angle_gamma   90.00
#
_symmetry.space_group_name_H-M   'P 1'
#
loop_
_entity.id
_entity.type
_entity.pdbx_description
1 polymer ?
#
loop_
_entity_poly.entity_id
_entity_poly.type
_entity_poly.pdbx_seq_one_letter_code
_entity_poly.pdbx_strand_id
1 'polypeptide(L)'
;MKLHLYIAMLWVISLLAGCNDVTVGYLYTTEASYSMDTLQVTRFSALEDNINELESVFEKYTPEIQNLLAETDQLEKEFVSLSSKRDELYEAYKRARIAWLNAPASDKEYYQELLNKATEEYTYWKDEVVAPAERKIRSQKNTISSMCGNIGLADPYTLREQISQLQEQIDKNIPWTTAQIEQVLGTEPLHYSLYRVKSSNGQAAADDFAKYMTVIGGGRMYVDAKVDSPVGYYTVSLKIENEGHTAILEDIFTFEVRNN
;
A
#
# COMPACT_ATOMS: atom_id res chain seq x y z
N MET A 1 59.96 39.27 45.04
CA MET A 1 60.15 37.80 44.92
C MET A 1 58.85 37.02 44.87
N LYS A 2 57.88 37.22 45.78
CA LYS A 2 56.64 36.41 45.80
C LYS A 2 55.76 36.56 44.54
N LEU A 3 55.61 37.77 43.99
CA LEU A 3 54.77 38.03 42.79
C LEU A 3 55.29 37.31 41.53
N HIS A 4 56.61 37.33 41.29
CA HIS A 4 57.21 36.61 40.15
C HIS A 4 57.14 35.09 40.30
N LEU A 5 57.14 34.58 41.54
CA LEU A 5 56.96 33.15 41.84
C LEU A 5 55.53 32.70 41.49
N TYR A 6 54.51 33.50 41.81
CA TYR A 6 53.12 33.21 41.45
C TYR A 6 52.88 33.27 39.94
N ILE A 7 53.51 34.21 39.22
CA ILE A 7 53.39 34.31 37.76
C ILE A 7 54.07 33.12 37.06
N ALA A 8 55.23 32.70 37.52
CA ALA A 8 55.92 31.51 37.01
C ALA A 8 55.11 30.23 37.28
N MET A 9 54.50 30.12 38.46
CA MET A 9 53.64 28.99 38.83
C MET A 9 52.37 28.93 37.97
N LEU A 10 51.77 30.09 37.65
CA LEU A 10 50.59 30.17 36.79
C LEU A 10 50.89 29.78 35.33
N TRP A 11 52.07 30.16 34.82
CA TRP A 11 52.57 29.76 33.50
C TRP A 11 52.86 28.26 33.38
N VAL A 12 53.36 27.64 34.45
CA VAL A 12 53.61 26.18 34.51
C VAL A 12 52.30 25.40 34.57
N ILE A 13 51.26 25.92 35.24
CA ILE A 13 49.93 25.28 35.30
C ILE A 13 49.24 25.35 33.92
N SER A 14 49.41 26.43 33.16
CA SER A 14 48.85 26.54 31.80
C SER A 14 49.51 25.62 30.77
N LEU A 15 50.74 25.15 31.01
CA LEU A 15 51.44 24.19 30.14
C LEU A 15 51.03 22.73 30.41
N LEU A 16 50.32 22.45 31.51
CA LEU A 16 49.80 21.13 31.86
C LEU A 16 48.33 20.94 31.49
N ALA A 17 47.67 21.96 30.93
CA ALA A 17 46.36 21.84 30.31
C ALA A 17 46.50 21.16 28.92
N GLY A 18 46.88 19.88 28.92
CA GLY A 18 46.75 19.05 27.73
C GLY A 18 45.27 18.85 27.43
N CYS A 19 44.83 19.23 26.24
CA CYS A 19 43.53 18.84 25.72
C CYS A 19 43.52 17.31 25.56
N ASN A 20 43.01 16.61 26.56
CA ASN A 20 42.67 15.21 26.40
C ASN A 20 41.34 15.21 25.65
N ASP A 21 41.41 15.14 24.32
CA ASP A 21 40.24 14.93 23.47
C ASP A 21 39.79 13.49 23.69
N VAL A 22 39.01 13.28 24.76
CA VAL A 22 38.39 11.99 25.04
C VAL A 22 37.24 11.90 24.05
N THR A 23 37.39 11.08 23.00
CA THR A 23 36.28 10.78 22.08
C THR A 23 35.09 10.31 22.90
N VAL A 24 34.06 11.15 22.99
CA VAL A 24 32.84 10.86 23.75
C VAL A 24 31.98 9.94 22.90
N GLY A 25 31.70 8.75 23.40
CA GLY A 25 30.74 7.83 22.79
C GLY A 25 31.33 6.46 22.44
N TYR A 26 30.51 5.66 21.76
CA TYR A 26 30.90 4.38 21.20
C TYR A 26 29.99 4.04 20.01
N LEU A 27 30.48 3.15 19.15
CA LEU A 27 29.71 2.57 18.06
C LEU A 27 30.18 1.13 17.83
N TYR A 28 29.28 0.17 18.06
CA TYR A 28 29.48 -1.27 17.81
C TYR A 28 28.44 -1.75 16.81
N THR A 29 28.93 -2.29 15.69
CA THR A 29 28.09 -2.75 14.58
C THR A 29 28.49 -4.12 14.05
N THR A 30 29.31 -4.87 14.80
CA THR A 30 29.85 -6.17 14.36
C THR A 30 28.77 -7.20 14.08
N GLU A 31 27.69 -7.18 14.86
CA GLU A 31 26.54 -8.08 14.73
C GLU A 31 25.37 -7.43 13.97
N ALA A 32 25.58 -6.23 13.43
CA ALA A 32 24.51 -5.47 12.77
C ALA A 32 24.00 -6.21 11.54
N SER A 33 22.70 -6.44 11.47
CA SER A 33 22.07 -7.20 10.39
C SER A 33 20.59 -6.84 10.25
N TYR A 34 20.02 -7.16 9.10
CA TYR A 34 18.56 -7.20 8.94
C TYR A 34 18.07 -8.63 9.14
N SER A 35 16.89 -8.78 9.73
CA SER A 35 16.22 -10.08 9.88
C SER A 35 15.83 -10.70 8.53
N MET A 36 15.54 -9.86 7.53
CA MET A 36 15.47 -10.22 6.11
C MET A 36 16.40 -9.29 5.37
N ASP A 37 17.38 -9.83 4.65
CA ASP A 37 18.40 -9.06 3.92
C ASP A 37 18.03 -8.82 2.45
N THR A 38 16.87 -9.31 2.00
CA THR A 38 16.44 -9.21 0.61
C THR A 38 14.99 -8.75 0.49
N LEU A 39 14.72 -7.77 -0.38
CA LEU A 39 13.36 -7.33 -0.72
C LEU A 39 13.11 -7.41 -2.22
N GLN A 40 11.97 -7.99 -2.60
CA GLN A 40 11.50 -8.00 -3.98
C GLN A 40 10.75 -6.72 -4.30
N VAL A 41 11.12 -6.09 -5.41
CA VAL A 41 10.59 -4.81 -5.87
C VAL A 41 10.12 -4.98 -7.30
N THR A 42 8.84 -4.70 -7.56
CA THR A 42 8.30 -4.71 -8.92
C THR A 42 8.54 -3.35 -9.57
N ARG A 43 9.04 -3.36 -10.81
CA ARG A 43 9.23 -2.15 -11.62
C ARG A 43 7.91 -1.45 -11.87
N PHE A 44 7.92 -0.13 -11.81
CA PHE A 44 6.74 0.68 -12.07
C PHE A 44 6.21 0.49 -13.50
N SER A 45 7.09 0.50 -14.51
CA SER A 45 6.65 0.28 -15.89
C SER A 45 6.03 -1.09 -16.07
N ALA A 46 6.49 -2.11 -15.33
CA ALA A 46 5.94 -3.45 -15.44
C ALA A 46 4.52 -3.55 -14.85
N LEU A 47 4.19 -2.74 -13.84
CA LEU A 47 2.81 -2.62 -13.36
C LEU A 47 1.91 -1.99 -14.44
N GLU A 48 2.39 -0.94 -15.11
CA GLU A 48 1.68 -0.28 -16.22
C GLU A 48 1.51 -1.23 -17.41
N ASP A 49 2.57 -1.95 -17.79
CA ASP A 49 2.56 -2.94 -18.86
C ASP A 49 1.54 -4.06 -18.55
N ASN A 50 1.48 -4.54 -17.31
CA ASN A 50 0.48 -5.54 -16.90
C ASN A 50 -0.95 -5.02 -17.05
N ILE A 51 -1.22 -3.76 -16.69
CA ILE A 51 -2.54 -3.15 -16.90
C ILE A 51 -2.87 -3.11 -18.40
N ASN A 52 -1.93 -2.62 -19.23
CA ASN A 52 -2.11 -2.54 -20.68
C ASN A 52 -2.36 -3.92 -21.31
N GLU A 53 -1.64 -4.96 -20.86
CA GLU A 53 -1.83 -6.32 -21.32
C GLU A 53 -3.21 -6.86 -20.98
N LEU A 54 -3.68 -6.64 -19.73
CA LEU A 54 -5.03 -7.01 -19.31
C LEU A 54 -6.10 -6.25 -20.09
N GLU A 55 -5.90 -4.95 -20.33
CA GLU A 55 -6.81 -4.12 -21.13
C GLU A 55 -6.89 -4.57 -22.59
N SER A 56 -5.77 -5.03 -23.17
CA SER A 56 -5.74 -5.55 -24.55
C SER A 56 -6.63 -6.78 -24.77
N VAL A 57 -7.02 -7.47 -23.69
CA VAL A 57 -7.93 -8.63 -23.79
C VAL A 57 -9.34 -8.18 -24.18
N PHE A 58 -9.79 -7.01 -23.73
CA PHE A 58 -11.13 -6.49 -24.04
C PHE A 58 -11.30 -6.19 -25.53
N GLU A 59 -10.23 -5.81 -26.22
CA GLU A 59 -10.21 -5.58 -27.67
C GLU A 59 -10.44 -6.87 -28.48
N LYS A 60 -10.15 -8.03 -27.88
CA LYS A 60 -10.28 -9.35 -28.51
C LYS A 60 -11.67 -9.95 -28.35
N TYR A 61 -12.54 -9.32 -27.55
CA TYR A 61 -13.92 -9.78 -27.39
C TYR A 61 -14.74 -9.61 -28.67
N THR A 62 -15.64 -10.57 -28.90
CA THR A 62 -16.56 -10.49 -30.04
C THR A 62 -17.56 -9.34 -29.86
N PRO A 63 -18.14 -8.80 -30.95
CA PRO A 63 -19.18 -7.77 -30.84
C PRO A 63 -20.37 -8.20 -29.97
N GLU A 64 -20.70 -9.49 -29.95
CA GLU A 64 -21.76 -10.03 -29.10
C GLU A 64 -21.42 -9.90 -27.62
N ILE A 65 -20.19 -10.26 -27.21
CA ILE A 65 -19.71 -10.10 -25.84
C ILE A 65 -19.67 -8.61 -25.46
N GLN A 66 -19.15 -7.76 -26.35
CA GLN A 66 -19.04 -6.32 -26.10
C GLN A 66 -20.42 -5.68 -25.91
N ASN A 67 -21.40 -6.02 -26.75
CA ASN A 67 -22.76 -5.51 -26.63
C ASN A 67 -23.43 -6.00 -25.34
N LEU A 68 -23.29 -7.28 -25.00
CA LEU A 68 -23.87 -7.84 -23.78
C LEU A 68 -23.22 -7.26 -22.52
N LEU A 69 -21.91 -7.01 -22.55
CA LEU A 69 -21.18 -6.33 -21.48
C LEU A 69 -21.70 -4.90 -21.29
N ALA A 70 -21.88 -4.14 -22.38
CA ALA A 70 -22.42 -2.79 -22.31
C ALA A 70 -23.88 -2.76 -21.79
N GLU A 71 -24.73 -3.71 -22.20
CA GLU A 71 -26.08 -3.84 -21.64
C GLU A 71 -26.02 -4.16 -20.14
N THR A 72 -25.16 -5.09 -19.75
CA THR A 72 -24.98 -5.49 -18.35
C THR A 72 -24.51 -4.30 -17.51
N ASP A 73 -23.53 -3.52 -17.98
CA ASP A 73 -23.02 -2.33 -17.31
C ASP A 73 -24.12 -1.26 -17.12
N GLN A 74 -25.02 -1.12 -18.10
CA GLN A 74 -26.17 -0.22 -17.99
C GLN A 74 -27.19 -0.72 -16.97
N LEU A 75 -27.49 -2.02 -16.97
CA LEU A 75 -28.41 -2.63 -16.00
C LEU A 75 -27.87 -2.54 -14.57
N GLU A 76 -26.56 -2.68 -14.37
CA GLU A 76 -25.93 -2.51 -13.06
C GLU A 76 -26.07 -1.07 -12.55
N LYS A 77 -25.90 -0.06 -13.42
CA LYS A 77 -26.13 1.35 -13.06
C LYS A 77 -27.58 1.59 -12.64
N GLU A 78 -28.54 1.05 -13.38
CA GLU A 78 -29.97 1.16 -13.04
C GLU A 78 -30.29 0.42 -11.73
N PHE A 79 -29.69 -0.75 -11.52
CA PHE A 79 -29.87 -1.57 -10.32
C PHE A 79 -29.47 -0.84 -9.03
N VAL A 80 -28.47 0.05 -9.08
CA VAL A 80 -28.10 0.90 -7.93
C VAL A 80 -29.30 1.73 -7.45
N SER A 81 -30.09 2.29 -8.37
CA SER A 81 -31.27 3.08 -8.01
C SER A 81 -32.40 2.21 -7.43
N LEU A 82 -32.64 1.04 -8.01
CA LEU A 82 -33.67 0.10 -7.56
C LEU A 82 -33.33 -0.46 -6.17
N SER A 83 -32.08 -0.84 -5.95
CA SER A 83 -31.59 -1.33 -4.65
C SER A 83 -31.67 -0.24 -3.57
N SER A 84 -31.28 0.99 -3.90
CA SER A 84 -31.44 2.14 -2.99
C SER A 84 -32.91 2.34 -2.59
N LYS A 85 -33.84 2.26 -3.54
CA LYS A 85 -35.28 2.39 -3.24
C LYS A 85 -35.79 1.28 -2.33
N ARG A 86 -35.38 0.03 -2.57
CA ARG A 86 -35.69 -1.10 -1.69
C ARG A 86 -35.17 -0.86 -0.27
N ASP A 87 -33.97 -0.30 -0.13
CA ASP A 87 -33.35 -0.05 1.17
C ASP A 87 -34.10 1.05 1.95
N GLU A 88 -34.56 2.11 1.27
CA GLU A 88 -35.46 3.11 1.86
C GLU A 88 -36.76 2.49 2.38
N LEU A 89 -37.38 1.60 1.60
CA LEU A 89 -38.61 0.90 1.98
C LEU A 89 -38.39 -0.06 3.14
N TYR A 90 -37.22 -0.71 3.19
CA TYR A 90 -36.83 -1.53 4.33
C TYR A 90 -36.73 -0.70 5.61
N GLU A 91 -36.14 0.50 5.55
CA GLU A 91 -36.11 1.42 6.68
C GLU A 91 -37.51 1.88 7.11
N ALA A 92 -38.40 2.15 6.15
CA ALA A 92 -39.80 2.51 6.44
C ALA A 92 -40.54 1.35 7.13
N TYR A 93 -40.39 0.13 6.63
CA TYR A 93 -40.90 -1.09 7.25
C TYR A 93 -40.39 -1.24 8.70
N LYS A 94 -39.08 -1.08 8.93
CA LYS A 94 -38.50 -1.16 10.29
C LYS A 94 -39.10 -0.11 11.22
N ARG A 95 -39.26 1.14 10.76
CA ARG A 95 -39.90 2.21 11.55
C ARG A 95 -41.35 1.87 11.89
N ALA A 96 -42.14 1.41 10.93
CA ALA A 96 -43.53 1.01 11.16
C ALA A 96 -43.63 -0.15 12.16
N ARG A 97 -42.73 -1.12 12.06
CA ARG A 97 -42.66 -2.25 12.99
C ARG A 97 -42.36 -1.81 14.42
N ILE A 98 -41.38 -0.90 14.60
CA ILE A 98 -41.05 -0.34 15.92
C ILE A 98 -42.24 0.46 16.48
N ALA A 99 -42.89 1.27 15.65
CA ALA A 99 -44.06 2.05 16.08
C ALA A 99 -45.21 1.14 16.55
N TRP A 100 -45.49 0.04 15.83
CA TRP A 100 -46.49 -0.95 16.23
C TRP A 100 -46.13 -1.68 17.54
N LEU A 101 -44.85 -2.04 17.72
CA LEU A 101 -44.38 -2.70 18.96
C LEU A 101 -44.56 -1.81 20.19
N ASN A 102 -44.36 -0.50 20.02
CA ASN A 102 -44.43 0.49 21.10
C ASN A 102 -45.82 1.13 21.27
N ALA A 103 -46.78 0.82 20.40
CA ALA A 103 -48.10 1.41 20.43
C ALA A 103 -48.95 0.93 21.63
N PRO A 104 -49.75 1.81 22.26
CA PRO A 104 -50.73 1.40 23.25
C PRO A 104 -51.82 0.52 22.61
N ALA A 105 -52.51 -0.28 23.43
CA ALA A 105 -53.52 -1.22 22.94
C ALA A 105 -54.65 -0.57 22.14
N SER A 106 -55.03 0.68 22.47
CA SER A 106 -56.08 1.45 21.78
C SER A 106 -55.73 1.78 20.33
N ASP A 107 -54.45 1.97 20.02
CA ASP A 107 -54.00 2.49 18.73
C ASP A 107 -53.37 1.38 17.87
N LYS A 108 -53.33 0.15 18.41
CA LYS A 108 -52.59 -0.97 17.81
C LYS A 108 -53.13 -1.35 16.44
N GLU A 109 -54.44 -1.20 16.22
CA GLU A 109 -55.09 -1.43 14.93
C GLU A 109 -54.60 -0.44 13.86
N TYR A 110 -54.50 0.85 14.21
CA TYR A 110 -53.96 1.89 13.33
C TYR A 110 -52.50 1.61 12.93
N TYR A 111 -51.64 1.29 13.90
CA TYR A 111 -50.25 0.97 13.60
C TYR A 111 -50.08 -0.37 12.86
N GLN A 112 -51.00 -1.32 13.04
CA GLN A 112 -51.01 -2.57 12.29
C GLN A 112 -51.29 -2.30 10.80
N GLU A 113 -52.22 -1.39 10.48
CA GLU A 113 -52.49 -1.00 9.09
C GLU A 113 -51.26 -0.36 8.43
N LEU A 114 -50.56 0.54 9.15
CA LEU A 114 -49.32 1.15 8.67
C LEU A 114 -48.21 0.11 8.44
N LEU A 115 -48.07 -0.84 9.37
CA LEU A 115 -47.11 -1.94 9.24
C LEU A 115 -47.43 -2.83 8.04
N ASN A 116 -48.70 -3.16 7.82
CA ASN A 116 -49.13 -3.97 6.68
C ASN A 116 -48.77 -3.27 5.36
N LYS A 117 -49.12 -1.99 5.21
CA LYS A 117 -48.78 -1.19 4.02
C LYS A 117 -47.27 -1.16 3.76
N ALA A 118 -46.47 -0.87 4.79
CA ALA A 118 -45.03 -0.83 4.65
C ALA A 118 -44.43 -2.21 4.32
N THR A 119 -45.01 -3.28 4.85
CA THR A 119 -44.60 -4.67 4.56
C THR A 119 -44.92 -5.05 3.12
N GLU A 120 -46.13 -4.73 2.64
CA GLU A 120 -46.56 -5.00 1.26
C GLU A 120 -45.68 -4.26 0.25
N GLU A 121 -45.44 -2.96 0.45
CA GLU A 121 -44.62 -2.15 -0.45
C GLU A 121 -43.16 -2.65 -0.48
N TYR A 122 -42.56 -2.90 0.68
CA TYR A 122 -41.20 -3.44 0.76
C TYR A 122 -41.10 -4.82 0.10
N THR A 123 -42.05 -5.72 0.37
CA THR A 123 -42.02 -7.09 -0.17
C THR A 123 -42.17 -7.08 -1.68
N TYR A 124 -43.08 -6.28 -2.22
CA TYR A 124 -43.22 -6.09 -3.67
C TYR A 124 -41.92 -5.61 -4.30
N TRP A 125 -41.31 -4.54 -3.77
CA TRP A 125 -40.06 -4.01 -4.32
C TRP A 125 -38.90 -5.01 -4.21
N LYS A 126 -38.77 -5.71 -3.10
CA LYS A 126 -37.75 -6.74 -2.91
C LYS A 126 -37.92 -7.88 -3.92
N ASP A 127 -39.10 -8.47 -4.00
CA ASP A 127 -39.31 -9.75 -4.69
C ASP A 127 -39.68 -9.60 -6.17
N GLU A 128 -40.40 -8.53 -6.54
CA GLU A 128 -40.93 -8.31 -7.89
C GLU A 128 -40.14 -7.26 -8.69
N VAL A 129 -39.33 -6.42 -8.04
CA VAL A 129 -38.54 -5.37 -8.73
C VAL A 129 -37.04 -5.66 -8.65
N VAL A 130 -36.48 -5.73 -7.44
CA VAL A 130 -35.04 -5.87 -7.24
C VAL A 130 -34.56 -7.28 -7.55
N ALA A 131 -35.21 -8.32 -7.01
CA ALA A 131 -34.76 -9.69 -7.21
C ALA A 131 -34.77 -10.13 -8.70
N PRO A 132 -35.77 -9.79 -9.54
CA PRO A 132 -35.72 -10.09 -10.97
C PRO A 132 -34.59 -9.34 -11.69
N ALA A 133 -34.35 -8.07 -11.37
CA ALA A 133 -33.27 -7.28 -11.94
C ALA A 133 -31.89 -7.88 -11.61
N GLU A 134 -31.66 -8.25 -10.34
CA GLU A 134 -30.44 -8.93 -9.90
C GLU A 134 -30.24 -10.27 -10.61
N ARG A 135 -31.32 -11.07 -10.75
CA ARG A 135 -31.27 -12.34 -11.50
C ARG A 135 -30.91 -12.13 -12.96
N LYS A 136 -31.44 -11.08 -13.61
CA LYS A 136 -31.11 -10.74 -15.01
C LYS A 136 -29.62 -10.43 -15.15
N ILE A 137 -29.09 -9.53 -14.31
CA ILE A 137 -27.66 -9.16 -14.31
C ILE A 137 -26.80 -10.41 -14.11
N ARG A 138 -27.07 -11.19 -13.05
CA ARG A 138 -26.31 -12.42 -12.75
C ARG A 138 -26.34 -13.41 -13.92
N SER A 139 -27.50 -13.57 -14.58
CA SER A 139 -27.61 -14.44 -15.75
C SER A 139 -26.74 -13.95 -16.90
N GLN A 140 -26.77 -12.66 -17.22
CA GLN A 140 -25.95 -12.09 -18.28
C GLN A 140 -24.46 -12.19 -17.97
N LYS A 141 -24.05 -11.94 -16.71
CA LYS A 141 -22.67 -12.16 -16.28
C LYS A 141 -22.20 -13.58 -16.55
N ASN A 142 -23.00 -14.57 -16.14
CA ASN A 142 -22.68 -15.98 -16.39
C ASN A 142 -22.58 -16.31 -17.88
N THR A 143 -23.48 -15.76 -18.70
CA THR A 143 -23.44 -15.89 -20.16
C THR A 143 -22.14 -15.31 -20.72
N ILE A 144 -21.77 -14.09 -20.34
CA ILE A 144 -20.53 -13.42 -20.76
C ILE A 144 -19.31 -14.28 -20.39
N SER A 145 -19.20 -14.71 -19.13
CA SER A 145 -18.08 -15.56 -18.69
C SER A 145 -17.99 -16.87 -19.48
N SER A 146 -19.14 -17.50 -19.78
CA SER A 146 -19.17 -18.70 -20.61
C SER A 146 -18.73 -18.41 -22.05
N MET A 147 -19.14 -17.28 -22.64
CA MET A 147 -18.73 -16.89 -23.99
C MET A 147 -17.23 -16.61 -24.07
N CYS A 148 -16.67 -15.89 -23.10
CA CYS A 148 -15.23 -15.65 -22.98
C CYS A 148 -14.45 -16.97 -22.86
N GLY A 149 -14.90 -17.88 -22.00
CA GLY A 149 -14.30 -19.21 -21.85
C GLY A 149 -14.31 -20.03 -23.14
N ASN A 150 -15.39 -19.97 -23.92
CA ASN A 150 -15.50 -20.67 -25.21
C ASN A 150 -14.51 -20.17 -26.28
N ILE A 151 -14.09 -18.90 -26.20
CA ILE A 151 -13.07 -18.33 -27.10
C ILE A 151 -11.66 -18.32 -26.46
N GLY A 152 -11.49 -18.97 -25.30
CA GLY A 152 -10.21 -19.07 -24.60
C GLY A 152 -9.71 -17.76 -23.99
N LEU A 153 -10.61 -16.81 -23.72
CA LEU A 153 -10.27 -15.53 -23.10
C LEU A 153 -10.75 -15.49 -21.64
N ALA A 154 -10.03 -14.74 -20.81
CA ALA A 154 -10.46 -14.44 -19.44
C ALA A 154 -11.76 -13.63 -19.45
N ASP A 155 -12.58 -13.80 -18.41
CA ASP A 155 -13.84 -13.07 -18.28
C ASP A 155 -13.58 -11.61 -17.84
N PRO A 156 -14.44 -10.66 -18.27
CA PRO A 156 -14.21 -9.24 -18.02
C PRO A 156 -14.27 -8.85 -16.54
N TYR A 157 -14.95 -9.63 -15.69
CA TYR A 157 -15.11 -9.28 -14.27
C TYR A 157 -13.81 -9.55 -13.51
N THR A 158 -13.20 -10.70 -13.76
CA THR A 158 -11.88 -11.02 -13.21
C THR A 158 -10.82 -10.03 -13.70
N LEU A 159 -10.84 -9.67 -14.99
CA LEU A 159 -9.89 -8.69 -15.54
C LEU A 159 -10.06 -7.30 -14.92
N ARG A 160 -11.30 -6.80 -14.81
CA ARG A 160 -11.59 -5.50 -14.18
C ARG A 160 -11.11 -5.45 -12.73
N GLU A 161 -11.30 -6.54 -11.97
CA GLU A 161 -10.81 -6.64 -10.60
C GLU A 161 -9.27 -6.57 -10.53
N GLN A 162 -8.57 -7.34 -11.38
CA GLN A 162 -7.10 -7.30 -11.42
C GLN A 162 -6.57 -5.93 -11.81
N ILE A 163 -7.15 -5.30 -12.84
CA ILE A 163 -6.81 -3.94 -13.25
C ILE A 163 -7.03 -2.95 -12.10
N SER A 164 -8.17 -3.03 -11.41
CA SER A 164 -8.47 -2.15 -10.27
C SER A 164 -7.47 -2.31 -9.14
N GLN A 165 -7.02 -3.53 -8.84
CA GLN A 165 -6.01 -3.78 -7.79
C GLN A 165 -4.65 -3.19 -8.16
N LEU A 166 -4.21 -3.35 -9.42
CA LEU A 166 -2.96 -2.78 -9.91
C LEU A 166 -3.02 -1.24 -9.95
N GLN A 167 -4.14 -0.67 -10.38
CA GLN A 167 -4.36 0.79 -10.36
C GLN A 167 -4.34 1.32 -8.93
N GLU A 168 -5.01 0.66 -7.99
CA GLU A 168 -4.99 1.06 -6.58
C GLU A 168 -3.56 1.02 -6.00
N GLN A 169 -2.75 0.02 -6.39
CA GLN A 169 -1.34 -0.04 -5.99
C GLN A 169 -0.54 1.16 -6.52
N ILE A 170 -0.75 1.54 -7.78
CA ILE A 170 -0.11 2.71 -8.41
C ILE A 170 -0.57 4.00 -7.70
N ASP A 171 -1.87 4.17 -7.49
CA ASP A 171 -2.47 5.38 -6.92
C ASP A 171 -2.07 5.61 -5.47
N LYS A 172 -1.97 4.52 -4.68
CA LYS A 172 -1.52 4.58 -3.29
C LYS A 172 -0.07 5.06 -3.17
N ASN A 173 0.75 4.82 -4.20
CA ASN A 173 2.15 5.26 -4.27
C ASN A 173 2.94 4.95 -2.98
N ILE A 174 2.72 3.77 -2.41
CA ILE A 174 3.35 3.35 -1.14
C ILE A 174 4.78 2.89 -1.44
N PRO A 175 5.80 3.50 -0.80
CA PRO A 175 7.19 3.11 -1.02
C PRO A 175 7.46 1.70 -0.48
N TRP A 176 8.30 0.95 -1.18
CA TRP A 176 8.83 -0.31 -0.69
C TRP A 176 9.70 -0.05 0.53
N THR A 177 9.45 -0.74 1.62
CA THR A 177 10.05 -0.41 2.93
C THR A 177 10.73 -1.64 3.53
N THR A 178 11.97 -1.49 3.99
CA THR A 178 12.70 -2.54 4.71
C THR A 178 12.37 -2.55 6.20
N ALA A 179 12.80 -3.58 6.92
CA ALA A 179 12.84 -3.55 8.38
C ALA A 179 13.87 -2.53 8.90
N GLN A 180 13.97 -2.38 10.22
CA GLN A 180 15.05 -1.63 10.85
C GLN A 180 16.29 -2.54 10.98
N ILE A 181 17.50 -1.97 10.94
CA ILE A 181 18.72 -2.70 11.26
C ILE A 181 18.70 -3.08 12.74
N GLU A 182 19.03 -4.33 13.03
CA GLU A 182 19.16 -4.85 14.39
C GLU A 182 20.62 -4.86 14.84
N GLN A 183 20.86 -4.92 16.15
CA GLN A 183 22.20 -5.04 16.75
C GLN A 183 23.19 -3.90 16.42
N VAL A 184 22.69 -2.70 16.16
CA VAL A 184 23.50 -1.47 16.17
C VAL A 184 23.47 -0.88 17.58
N LEU A 185 24.63 -0.82 18.23
CA LEU A 185 24.76 -0.26 19.57
C LEU A 185 25.70 0.93 19.52
N GLY A 186 25.21 2.12 19.85
CA GLY A 186 26.06 3.31 19.90
C GLY A 186 25.46 4.41 20.76
N THR A 187 26.28 5.42 21.03
CA THR A 187 25.81 6.63 21.70
C THR A 187 24.95 7.45 20.75
N GLU A 188 23.73 7.79 21.17
CA GLU A 188 22.80 8.62 20.39
C GLU A 188 23.30 10.08 20.29
N PRO A 189 22.99 10.80 19.20
CA PRO A 189 22.18 10.38 18.05
C PRO A 189 22.98 9.59 17.01
N LEU A 190 22.41 8.46 16.55
CA LEU A 190 22.94 7.71 15.41
C LEU A 190 22.40 8.25 14.07
N HIS A 191 23.30 8.61 13.16
CA HIS A 191 22.95 9.00 11.79
C HIS A 191 23.19 7.85 10.81
N TYR A 192 22.20 7.59 9.96
CA TYR A 192 22.21 6.54 8.94
C TYR A 192 22.11 7.18 7.57
N SER A 193 22.99 6.78 6.66
CA SER A 193 23.00 7.29 5.29
C SER A 193 23.37 6.20 4.29
N LEU A 194 22.94 6.38 3.04
CA LEU A 194 23.35 5.52 1.93
C LEU A 194 24.85 5.72 1.67
N TYR A 195 25.64 4.64 1.73
CA TYR A 195 27.07 4.68 1.40
C TYR A 195 27.30 4.34 -0.08
N ARG A 196 26.70 3.25 -0.56
CA ARG A 196 26.89 2.76 -1.93
C ARG A 196 25.77 1.80 -2.33
N VAL A 197 25.40 1.82 -3.61
CA VAL A 197 24.66 0.73 -4.27
C VAL A 197 25.60 0.04 -5.26
N LYS A 198 25.56 -1.29 -5.31
CA LYS A 198 26.19 -2.11 -6.35
C LYS A 198 25.11 -2.81 -7.16
N SER A 199 25.35 -3.00 -8.45
CA SER A 199 24.50 -3.82 -9.30
C SER A 199 25.33 -4.68 -10.23
N SER A 200 24.85 -5.90 -10.51
CA SER A 200 25.42 -6.77 -11.55
C SER A 200 25.34 -6.13 -12.95
N ASN A 201 24.44 -5.17 -13.14
CA ASN A 201 24.22 -4.45 -14.39
C ASN A 201 25.15 -3.23 -14.55
N GLY A 202 26.09 -3.05 -13.62
CA GLY A 202 27.08 -1.98 -13.65
C GLY A 202 26.66 -0.72 -12.89
N GLN A 203 27.58 0.25 -12.83
CA GLN A 203 27.42 1.45 -12.00
C GLN A 203 26.24 2.32 -12.43
N ALA A 204 25.97 2.44 -13.73
CA ALA A 204 24.85 3.25 -14.23
C ALA A 204 23.49 2.75 -13.71
N ALA A 205 23.30 1.43 -13.60
CA ALA A 205 22.10 0.85 -13.02
C ALA A 205 22.04 1.10 -11.51
N ALA A 206 23.17 0.94 -10.81
CA ALA A 206 23.25 1.20 -9.38
C ALA A 206 22.94 2.67 -9.03
N ASP A 207 23.50 3.61 -9.80
CA ASP A 207 23.25 5.04 -9.66
C ASP A 207 21.79 5.39 -9.96
N ASP A 208 21.17 4.69 -10.91
CA ASP A 208 19.75 4.85 -11.20
C ASP A 208 18.87 4.40 -10.03
N PHE A 209 19.10 3.18 -9.51
CA PHE A 209 18.35 2.65 -8.37
C PHE A 209 18.50 3.53 -7.12
N ALA A 210 19.71 4.04 -6.88
CA ALA A 210 19.98 4.92 -5.75
C ALA A 210 19.13 6.21 -5.74
N LYS A 211 18.67 6.71 -6.90
CA LYS A 211 17.80 7.91 -6.98
C LYS A 211 16.44 7.70 -6.31
N TYR A 212 15.96 6.46 -6.29
CA TYR A 212 14.68 6.10 -5.70
C TYR A 212 14.80 5.80 -4.20
N MET A 213 16.01 5.74 -3.67
CA MET A 213 16.27 5.33 -2.29
C MET A 213 16.33 6.49 -1.32
N THR A 214 15.71 6.31 -0.16
CA THR A 214 15.90 7.15 1.02
C THR A 214 16.22 6.27 2.22
N VAL A 215 17.24 6.66 2.99
CA VAL A 215 17.59 6.01 4.26
C VAL A 215 17.15 6.95 5.39
N ILE A 216 16.41 6.42 6.35
CA ILE A 216 16.06 7.14 7.57
C ILE A 216 16.53 6.36 8.78
N GLY A 217 16.39 6.96 9.97
CA GLY A 217 16.91 6.44 11.24
C GLY A 217 16.65 4.94 11.49
N GLY A 218 17.53 4.33 12.28
CA GLY A 218 17.57 2.88 12.45
C GLY A 218 17.99 2.14 11.17
N GLY A 219 18.43 2.86 10.13
CA GLY A 219 18.86 2.33 8.85
C GLY A 219 17.71 1.89 7.93
N ARG A 220 16.45 2.19 8.27
CA ARG A 220 15.32 1.79 7.43
C ARG A 220 15.42 2.41 6.04
N MET A 221 15.28 1.60 5.02
CA MET A 221 15.35 2.02 3.62
C MET A 221 13.94 2.05 3.01
N TYR A 222 13.71 3.11 2.25
CA TYR A 222 12.52 3.34 1.45
C TYR A 222 12.94 3.41 -0.01
N VAL A 223 12.25 2.67 -0.87
CA VAL A 223 12.37 2.78 -2.32
C VAL A 223 11.06 3.33 -2.84
N ASP A 224 11.12 4.42 -3.59
CA ASP A 224 9.93 5.04 -4.20
C ASP A 224 9.11 4.00 -4.96
N ALA A 225 7.77 4.09 -4.86
CA ALA A 225 6.87 3.16 -5.55
C ALA A 225 7.03 3.19 -7.08
N LYS A 226 7.53 4.32 -7.61
CA LYS A 226 7.79 4.55 -9.03
C LYS A 226 9.18 4.11 -9.50
N VAL A 227 9.89 3.33 -8.69
CA VAL A 227 11.16 2.74 -9.09
C VAL A 227 11.01 1.95 -10.38
N ASP A 228 11.85 2.29 -11.36
CA ASP A 228 11.83 1.64 -12.67
C ASP A 228 13.22 1.19 -13.16
N SER A 229 14.19 1.14 -12.24
CA SER A 229 15.54 0.70 -12.55
C SER A 229 15.55 -0.70 -13.20
N PRO A 230 16.56 -1.02 -14.04
CA PRO A 230 16.60 -2.29 -14.76
C PRO A 230 16.45 -3.52 -13.85
N VAL A 231 15.84 -4.58 -14.38
CA VAL A 231 15.73 -5.87 -13.68
C VAL A 231 17.11 -6.36 -13.25
N GLY A 232 17.24 -6.76 -11.99
CA GLY A 232 18.51 -7.23 -11.44
C GLY A 232 18.59 -7.08 -9.93
N TYR A 233 19.78 -7.36 -9.41
CA TYR A 233 20.08 -7.29 -7.98
C TYR A 233 20.84 -6.01 -7.66
N TYR A 234 20.41 -5.35 -6.59
CA TYR A 234 20.98 -4.10 -6.09
C TYR A 234 21.38 -4.28 -4.63
N THR A 235 22.68 -4.38 -4.39
CA THR A 235 23.22 -4.59 -3.05
C THR A 235 23.66 -3.26 -2.45
N VAL A 236 23.17 -2.97 -1.25
CA VAL A 236 23.28 -1.67 -0.59
C VAL A 236 24.24 -1.76 0.57
N SER A 237 25.14 -0.79 0.66
CA SER A 237 25.99 -0.54 1.82
C SER A 237 25.52 0.72 2.53
N LEU A 238 25.51 0.71 3.85
CA LEU A 238 25.06 1.84 4.68
C LEU A 238 26.22 2.39 5.51
N LYS A 239 26.22 3.71 5.72
CA LYS A 239 27.12 4.38 6.65
C LYS A 239 26.35 4.73 7.92
N ILE A 240 26.93 4.38 9.05
CA ILE A 240 26.43 4.74 10.39
C ILE A 240 27.49 5.61 11.06
N GLU A 241 27.07 6.73 11.62
CA GLU A 241 27.97 7.64 12.33
C GLU A 241 27.32 8.23 13.58
N ASN A 242 28.16 8.52 14.57
CA ASN A 242 27.86 9.38 15.72
C ASN A 242 29.12 10.20 16.05
N GLU A 243 29.07 10.97 17.14
CA GLU A 243 30.18 11.83 17.54
C GLU A 243 31.49 11.04 17.65
N GLY A 244 32.42 11.32 16.74
CA GLY A 244 33.75 10.70 16.72
C GLY A 244 33.86 9.28 16.17
N HIS A 245 32.74 8.60 15.81
CA HIS A 245 32.80 7.25 15.24
C HIS A 245 32.03 7.10 13.92
N THR A 246 32.52 6.19 13.08
CA THR A 246 31.90 5.84 11.80
C THR A 246 32.08 4.36 11.54
N ALA A 247 31.04 3.71 11.06
CA ALA A 247 31.05 2.34 10.58
C ALA A 247 30.40 2.28 9.19
N ILE A 248 30.95 1.42 8.32
CA ILE A 248 30.36 1.10 7.03
C ILE A 248 29.87 -0.34 7.14
N LEU A 249 28.56 -0.54 6.95
CA LEU A 249 27.95 -1.85 6.79
C LEU A 249 27.97 -2.16 5.30
N GLU A 250 28.98 -2.91 4.87
CA GLU A 250 29.11 -3.30 3.47
C GLU A 250 28.08 -4.36 3.10
N ASP A 251 27.49 -4.17 1.92
CA ASP A 251 26.62 -5.14 1.25
C ASP A 251 25.52 -5.74 2.17
N ILE A 252 24.95 -4.90 3.04
CA ILE A 252 24.10 -5.29 4.17
C ILE A 252 22.66 -5.64 3.78
N PHE A 253 22.22 -5.26 2.58
CA PHE A 253 20.86 -5.52 2.09
C PHE A 253 20.83 -5.61 0.57
N THR A 254 19.95 -6.43 0.01
CA THR A 254 19.76 -6.62 -1.43
C THR A 254 18.31 -6.31 -1.84
N PHE A 255 18.14 -5.55 -2.91
CA PHE A 255 16.86 -5.42 -3.58
C PHE A 255 16.88 -6.23 -4.88
N GLU A 256 15.89 -7.09 -5.06
CA GLU A 256 15.65 -7.84 -6.30
C GLU A 256 14.57 -7.09 -7.10
N VAL A 257 14.98 -6.38 -8.15
CA VAL A 257 14.06 -5.64 -9.04
C VAL A 257 13.62 -6.56 -10.18
N ARG A 258 12.31 -6.70 -10.40
CA ARG A 258 11.71 -7.61 -11.39
C ARG A 258 10.49 -7.02 -12.11
N ASN A 259 10.06 -7.67 -13.19
CA ASN A 259 8.87 -7.28 -13.98
C ASN A 259 7.55 -7.94 -13.50
N ASN A 260 7.60 -8.74 -12.44
CA ASN A 260 6.53 -9.67 -12.00
C ASN A 260 6.41 -10.93 -12.88
#